data_AF-A0A7S8ICR4-F1
#
_entry.id   AF-A0A7S8ICR4-F1
#
_cell.length_a   1.000
_cell.length_b   1.000
_cell.length_c   1.000
_cell.angle_alpha   90.00
_cell.angle_beta   90.00
_cell.angle_gamma   90.00
#
_symmetry.space_group_name_H-M   'P 1'
#
loop_
_entity.id
_entity.type
_entity.pdbx_description
1 polymer ?
#
loop_
_entity_poly.entity_id
_entity_poly.type
_entity_poly.pdbx_seq_one_letter_code
_entity_poly.pdbx_strand_id
1 'polypeptide(L)'
;MRIPVIWTIVAAVVGVIAVIFVGSLLIQPDLPLVVEAGFDREGITPNADGDNDIATFSYELTRNARVSILLEDAGGQIYAFRDAQQRIAQKYNVQFSGVVDGYVLPGEQLGGTVMQRLIPDGNYTWRLRADAPDGETQEVSGTLSIRDADVPLPDITTFTISPSTFTPNQDGRADRVAINVYVAKPDADVRVVLLGEENSEIPISARKEGNINEDAQRYIFDYAGGVDLNADPPPDGTYEVVVTAQDEEGQIVRASSELTIRDGGKPFAEIVAQSTGVDVAFVAVPYDERFFSDASGLGDLVEIPEDGDILAQQAITMNVGDMLVFKLTVENYSDVPIRTTWPLPGTVYQQDQLAAAMGRNESSGAWRVGIECESSTNTYPYRWAIGGDDVLVTETGQTGEVFKYLPANSRSTVWGAIRFTDLNENFNPQTCYAGLIHEDVAVSERNSRVGPVEIELVDPNAGEE
;
A
#
# COMPACT_ATOMS: atom_id res chain seq x y z
N MET A 1 -26.74 96.53 -12.36
CA MET A 1 -27.75 95.78 -11.56
C MET A 1 -27.03 94.70 -10.78
N ARG A 2 -27.07 94.74 -9.44
CA ARG A 2 -26.53 93.65 -8.61
C ARG A 2 -27.58 92.54 -8.56
N ILE A 3 -27.23 91.34 -9.01
CA ILE A 3 -28.10 90.17 -8.90
C ILE A 3 -28.33 89.92 -7.39
N PRO A 4 -29.57 89.76 -6.92
CA PRO A 4 -29.84 89.47 -5.52
C PRO A 4 -29.16 88.17 -5.11
N VAL A 5 -28.49 88.17 -3.96
CA VAL A 5 -27.72 87.03 -3.42
C VAL A 5 -28.51 85.71 -3.45
N ILE A 6 -29.83 85.79 -3.22
CA ILE A 6 -30.74 84.63 -3.26
C ILE A 6 -30.74 83.92 -4.63
N TRP A 7 -30.73 84.67 -5.74
CA TRP A 7 -30.72 84.07 -7.08
C TRP A 7 -29.37 83.45 -7.43
N THR A 8 -28.27 84.00 -6.91
CA THR A 8 -26.94 83.40 -7.03
C THR A 8 -26.85 82.10 -6.24
N ILE A 9 -27.44 82.03 -5.04
CA ILE A 9 -27.50 80.81 -4.23
C ILE A 9 -28.35 79.75 -4.93
N VAL A 10 -29.53 80.10 -5.44
CA VAL A 10 -30.40 79.15 -6.16
C VAL A 10 -29.72 78.60 -7.40
N ALA A 11 -29.08 79.45 -8.21
CA ALA A 11 -28.34 79.00 -9.39
C ALA A 11 -27.16 78.07 -9.04
N ALA A 12 -26.43 78.38 -7.95
CA ALA A 12 -25.35 77.52 -7.46
C ALA A 12 -25.85 76.15 -6.97
N VAL A 13 -26.96 76.11 -6.23
CA VAL A 13 -27.57 74.86 -5.76
C VAL A 13 -28.06 74.00 -6.93
N VAL A 14 -28.74 74.60 -7.91
CA VAL A 14 -29.18 73.88 -9.12
C VAL A 14 -27.98 73.35 -9.91
N GLY A 15 -26.91 74.13 -10.04
CA GLY A 15 -25.67 73.69 -10.67
C GLY A 15 -25.03 72.49 -9.96
N VAL A 16 -24.97 72.51 -8.62
CA VAL A 16 -24.45 71.39 -7.82
C VAL A 16 -25.32 70.14 -7.96
N ILE A 17 -26.65 70.28 -7.92
CA ILE A 17 -27.57 69.15 -8.11
C ILE A 17 -27.40 68.55 -9.51
N ALA A 18 -27.28 69.38 -10.55
CA ALA A 18 -27.05 68.89 -11.91
C ALA A 18 -25.71 68.16 -12.04
N VAL A 19 -24.64 68.66 -11.43
CA VAL A 19 -23.33 68.00 -11.43
C VAL A 19 -23.36 66.69 -10.63
N ILE A 20 -24.06 66.63 -9.50
CA ILE A 20 -24.24 65.39 -8.72
C ILE A 20 -25.07 64.38 -9.50
N PHE A 21 -26.15 64.81 -10.16
CA PHE A 21 -27.02 63.94 -10.93
C PHE A 21 -26.30 63.36 -12.16
N VAL A 22 -25.64 64.22 -12.95
CA VAL A 22 -24.80 63.78 -14.09
C VAL A 22 -23.61 62.95 -13.61
N GLY A 23 -22.99 63.33 -12.49
CA GLY A 23 -21.93 62.55 -11.85
C GLY A 23 -22.40 61.17 -11.40
N SER A 24 -23.59 61.05 -10.82
CA SER A 24 -24.16 59.76 -10.41
C SER A 24 -24.47 58.84 -11.61
N LEU A 25 -24.95 59.41 -12.72
CA LEU A 25 -25.17 58.68 -13.97
C LEU A 25 -23.88 58.21 -14.63
N LEU A 26 -22.76 58.94 -14.43
CA LEU A 26 -21.45 58.57 -14.97
C LEU A 26 -20.67 57.61 -14.06
N ILE A 27 -20.97 57.57 -12.76
CA ILE A 27 -20.27 56.72 -11.77
C ILE A 27 -20.97 55.36 -11.60
N GLN A 28 -22.27 55.24 -11.89
CA GLN A 28 -23.02 53.98 -11.85
C GLN A 28 -23.80 53.78 -13.16
N PRO A 29 -23.14 53.43 -14.28
CA PRO A 29 -23.87 52.99 -15.47
C PRO A 29 -24.71 51.75 -15.12
N ASP A 30 -25.96 51.72 -15.59
CA ASP A 30 -26.88 50.58 -15.48
C ASP A 30 -26.41 49.47 -16.42
N LEU A 31 -25.38 48.73 -15.99
CA LEU A 31 -24.79 47.66 -16.78
C LEU A 31 -25.57 46.35 -16.54
N PRO A 32 -25.78 45.54 -17.60
CA PRO A 32 -26.39 44.24 -17.45
C PRO A 32 -25.57 43.35 -16.51
N LEU A 33 -26.22 42.42 -15.82
CA LEU A 33 -25.58 41.47 -14.92
C LEU A 33 -24.51 40.65 -15.65
N VAL A 34 -24.81 40.29 -16.90
CA VAL A 34 -23.91 39.62 -17.85
C VAL A 34 -23.66 40.53 -19.04
N VAL A 35 -22.40 40.92 -19.26
CA VAL A 35 -22.00 41.84 -20.34
C VAL A 35 -21.81 41.08 -21.66
N GLU A 36 -21.12 39.95 -21.59
CA GLU A 36 -20.82 39.07 -22.71
C GLU A 36 -20.77 37.65 -22.18
N ALA A 37 -21.20 36.68 -22.99
CA ALA A 37 -21.01 35.26 -22.75
C ALA A 37 -20.96 34.50 -24.08
N GLY A 38 -20.06 33.53 -24.20
CA GLY A 38 -20.00 32.68 -25.39
C GLY A 38 -18.76 31.80 -25.46
N PHE A 39 -18.82 30.83 -26.37
CA PHE A 39 -17.66 30.04 -26.78
C PHE A 39 -16.81 30.81 -27.79
N ASP A 40 -15.50 30.57 -27.77
CA ASP A 40 -14.54 31.08 -28.76
C ASP A 40 -14.70 30.47 -30.16
N ARG A 41 -15.48 29.39 -30.27
CA ARG A 41 -15.76 28.65 -31.50
C ARG A 41 -17.18 28.06 -31.51
N GLU A 42 -17.65 27.72 -32.71
CA GLU A 42 -19.00 27.19 -32.92
C GLU A 42 -19.12 25.67 -32.69
N GLY A 43 -17.98 24.97 -32.56
CA GLY A 43 -17.99 23.54 -32.26
C GLY A 43 -16.64 22.94 -31.91
N ILE A 44 -16.69 21.74 -31.33
CA ILE A 44 -15.54 20.92 -30.92
C ILE A 44 -15.66 19.49 -31.45
N THR A 45 -14.53 18.82 -31.54
CA THR A 45 -14.38 17.41 -31.90
C THR A 45 -13.64 16.67 -30.79
N PRO A 46 -14.31 16.31 -29.67
CA PRO A 46 -13.63 15.84 -28.46
C PRO A 46 -13.29 14.35 -28.56
N ASN A 47 -12.14 14.06 -29.14
CA ASN A 47 -11.61 12.71 -29.37
C ASN A 47 -10.13 12.57 -28.97
N ALA A 48 -9.61 13.59 -28.28
CA ALA A 48 -8.25 13.69 -27.77
C ALA A 48 -7.14 13.59 -28.83
N ASP A 49 -7.43 13.88 -30.11
CA ASP A 49 -6.43 13.86 -31.17
C ASP A 49 -5.54 15.12 -31.20
N GLY A 50 -5.85 16.11 -30.36
CA GLY A 50 -5.15 17.39 -30.24
C GLY A 50 -5.71 18.48 -31.15
N ASP A 51 -6.65 18.15 -32.04
CA ASP A 51 -7.26 19.03 -33.00
C ASP A 51 -8.72 19.34 -32.62
N ASN A 52 -8.95 20.57 -32.15
CA ASN A 52 -10.29 21.10 -31.86
C ASN A 52 -11.10 20.35 -30.78
N ASP A 53 -10.43 19.67 -29.84
CA ASP A 53 -11.05 18.98 -28.70
C ASP A 53 -11.74 19.90 -27.68
N ILE A 54 -11.23 21.12 -27.53
CA ILE A 54 -11.58 22.02 -26.42
C ILE A 54 -12.01 23.38 -26.95
N ALA A 55 -13.10 23.93 -26.39
CA ALA A 55 -13.51 25.31 -26.55
C ALA A 55 -13.31 26.11 -25.25
N THR A 56 -13.11 27.41 -25.36
CA THR A 56 -13.07 28.32 -24.20
C THR A 56 -14.41 29.04 -24.09
N PHE A 57 -15.13 28.82 -22.99
CA PHE A 57 -16.30 29.61 -22.63
C PHE A 57 -15.88 30.84 -21.82
N SER A 58 -16.16 32.02 -22.34
CA SER A 58 -15.86 33.30 -21.70
C SER A 58 -17.15 33.99 -21.27
N TYR A 59 -17.17 34.61 -20.10
CA TYR A 59 -18.26 35.49 -19.67
C TYR A 59 -17.78 36.58 -18.72
N GLU A 60 -18.49 37.71 -18.67
CA GLU A 60 -18.18 38.83 -17.78
C GLU A 60 -19.38 39.21 -16.92
N LEU A 61 -19.15 39.26 -15.60
CA LEU A 61 -20.14 39.64 -14.60
C LEU A 61 -19.85 41.03 -14.06
N THR A 62 -20.89 41.85 -13.93
CA THR A 62 -20.81 43.18 -13.31
C THR A 62 -21.12 43.18 -11.82
N ARG A 63 -21.73 42.09 -11.32
CA ARG A 63 -22.12 41.88 -9.92
C ARG A 63 -21.85 40.43 -9.51
N ASN A 64 -21.78 40.18 -8.21
CA ASN A 64 -21.67 38.82 -7.69
C ASN A 64 -22.94 38.03 -8.04
N ALA A 65 -22.79 36.79 -8.46
CA ALA A 65 -23.92 35.93 -8.84
C ALA A 65 -23.60 34.45 -8.63
N ARG A 66 -24.64 33.63 -8.59
CA ARG A 66 -24.52 32.18 -8.83
C ARG A 66 -24.67 31.93 -10.33
N VAL A 67 -23.70 31.25 -10.92
CA VAL A 67 -23.64 30.99 -12.36
C VAL A 67 -23.82 29.51 -12.65
N SER A 68 -24.78 29.21 -13.52
CA SER A 68 -24.92 27.89 -14.16
C SER A 68 -24.65 28.00 -15.66
N ILE A 69 -23.95 27.02 -16.21
CA ILE A 69 -23.72 26.86 -17.66
C ILE A 69 -24.32 25.51 -18.04
N LEU A 70 -25.36 25.54 -18.85
CA LEU A 70 -26.17 24.39 -19.23
C LEU A 70 -26.11 24.20 -20.74
N LEU A 71 -26.10 22.96 -21.22
CA LEU A 71 -26.22 22.61 -22.63
C LEU A 71 -27.51 21.79 -22.81
N GLU A 72 -28.40 22.24 -23.71
CA GLU A 72 -29.62 21.51 -24.05
C GLU A 72 -29.52 20.94 -25.46
N ASP A 73 -29.78 19.65 -25.62
CA ASP A 73 -29.82 18.99 -26.93
C ASP A 73 -31.16 19.17 -27.64
N ALA A 74 -31.27 18.66 -28.89
CA ALA A 74 -32.50 18.75 -29.68
C ALA A 74 -33.68 17.95 -29.09
N GLY A 75 -33.42 17.01 -28.19
CA GLY A 75 -34.43 16.24 -27.46
C GLY A 75 -34.90 16.90 -26.17
N GLY A 76 -34.31 18.03 -25.78
CA GLY A 76 -34.60 18.74 -24.54
C GLY A 76 -33.85 18.19 -23.31
N GLN A 77 -32.90 17.26 -23.50
CA GLN A 77 -32.03 16.80 -22.43
C GLN A 77 -31.04 17.90 -22.06
N ILE A 78 -30.90 18.17 -20.77
CA ILE A 78 -30.01 19.19 -20.24
C ILE A 78 -28.78 18.52 -19.61
N TYR A 79 -27.61 19.03 -19.97
CA TYR A 79 -26.32 18.66 -19.43
C TYR A 79 -25.73 19.87 -18.69
N ALA A 80 -25.40 19.70 -17.40
CA ALA A 80 -24.83 20.78 -16.60
C ALA A 80 -23.31 20.74 -16.70
N PHE A 81 -22.71 21.78 -17.31
CA PHE A 81 -21.26 21.97 -17.28
C PHE A 81 -20.82 22.68 -15.99
N ARG A 82 -21.63 23.62 -15.51
CA ARG A 82 -21.48 24.25 -14.20
C ARG A 82 -22.85 24.42 -13.59
N ASP A 83 -22.98 24.11 -12.30
CA ASP A 83 -24.23 24.35 -11.57
C ASP A 83 -24.01 25.24 -10.34
N ALA A 84 -24.79 26.33 -10.27
CA ALA A 84 -24.92 27.27 -9.16
C ALA A 84 -23.60 27.74 -8.54
N GLN A 85 -22.56 27.91 -9.35
CA GLN A 85 -21.22 28.26 -8.89
C GLN A 85 -21.16 29.72 -8.43
N GLN A 86 -20.66 29.97 -7.23
CA GLN A 86 -20.52 31.34 -6.73
C GLN A 86 -19.39 32.07 -7.47
N ARG A 87 -19.70 33.25 -7.99
CA ARG A 87 -18.80 34.10 -8.77
C ARG A 87 -18.90 35.55 -8.32
N ILE A 88 -17.77 36.25 -8.38
CA ILE A 88 -17.67 37.68 -8.10
C ILE A 88 -17.70 38.47 -9.42
N ALA A 89 -17.92 39.78 -9.34
CA ALA A 89 -17.87 40.65 -10.52
C ALA A 89 -16.45 40.67 -11.14
N GLN A 90 -16.29 40.03 -12.30
CA GLN A 90 -15.09 40.05 -13.14
C GLN A 90 -15.34 39.27 -14.44
N LYS A 91 -14.32 39.23 -15.30
CA LYS A 91 -14.25 38.33 -16.45
C LYS A 91 -13.79 36.93 -16.04
N TYR A 92 -14.41 35.91 -16.62
CA TYR A 92 -14.11 34.50 -16.44
C TYR A 92 -13.86 33.82 -17.77
N ASN A 93 -12.90 32.90 -17.79
CA ASN A 93 -12.66 31.97 -18.89
C ASN A 93 -12.59 30.57 -18.32
N VAL A 94 -13.23 29.61 -18.97
CA VAL A 94 -13.19 28.19 -18.59
C VAL A 94 -13.12 27.33 -19.85
N GLN A 95 -12.24 26.33 -19.85
CA GLN A 95 -12.13 25.36 -20.93
C GLN A 95 -13.21 24.29 -20.81
N PHE A 96 -13.76 23.87 -21.95
CA PHE A 96 -14.80 22.87 -22.08
C PHE A 96 -14.42 21.86 -23.15
N SER A 97 -14.25 20.60 -22.75
CA SER A 97 -13.93 19.47 -23.63
C SER A 97 -15.17 18.66 -24.06
N GLY A 98 -16.38 19.14 -23.78
CA GLY A 98 -17.59 18.33 -23.93
C GLY A 98 -17.92 17.46 -22.70
N VAL A 99 -16.99 17.31 -21.76
CA VAL A 99 -17.21 16.54 -20.53
C VAL A 99 -18.03 17.34 -19.50
N VAL A 100 -19.02 16.67 -18.92
CA VAL A 100 -19.92 17.20 -17.87
C VAL A 100 -20.00 16.22 -16.70
N ASP A 101 -20.80 16.57 -15.68
CA ASP A 101 -21.10 15.66 -14.57
C ASP A 101 -21.67 14.32 -15.07
N GLY A 102 -21.31 13.24 -14.38
CA GLY A 102 -21.66 11.88 -14.80
C GLY A 102 -23.16 11.64 -14.97
N TYR A 103 -23.52 10.92 -16.03
CA TYR A 103 -24.88 10.50 -16.33
C TYR A 103 -24.88 9.11 -16.98
N VAL A 104 -26.02 8.41 -16.90
CA VAL A 104 -26.20 7.05 -17.44
C VAL A 104 -27.27 7.08 -18.52
N LEU A 105 -27.00 6.43 -19.65
CA LEU A 105 -27.97 6.35 -20.76
C LEU A 105 -29.04 5.28 -20.47
N PRO A 106 -30.27 5.44 -20.99
CA PRO A 106 -31.33 4.44 -20.80
C PRO A 106 -30.91 3.05 -21.30
N GLY A 107 -30.94 2.06 -20.40
CA GLY A 107 -30.62 0.67 -20.71
C GLY A 107 -29.13 0.30 -20.62
N GLU A 108 -28.28 1.25 -20.26
CA GLU A 108 -26.84 1.01 -20.05
C GLU A 108 -26.59 0.25 -18.74
N GLN A 109 -25.71 -0.74 -18.79
CA GLN A 109 -25.25 -1.50 -17.63
C GLN A 109 -23.74 -1.28 -17.50
N LEU A 110 -23.33 -0.65 -16.42
CA LEU A 110 -21.93 -0.27 -16.18
C LEU A 110 -21.42 -1.00 -14.94
N GLY A 111 -20.14 -1.37 -14.96
CA GLY A 111 -19.47 -1.99 -13.83
C GLY A 111 -19.05 -0.98 -12.75
N GLY A 112 -18.90 0.30 -13.11
CA GLY A 112 -18.62 1.39 -12.18
C GLY A 112 -19.68 2.51 -12.14
N THR A 113 -19.44 3.47 -11.25
CA THR A 113 -20.19 4.73 -11.17
C THR A 113 -19.55 5.78 -12.08
N VAL A 114 -20.34 6.36 -12.98
CA VAL A 114 -19.89 7.43 -13.87
C VAL A 114 -19.79 8.73 -13.07
N MET A 115 -18.58 9.27 -12.96
CA MET A 115 -18.31 10.53 -12.27
C MET A 115 -18.32 11.71 -13.23
N GLN A 116 -17.78 11.51 -14.43
CA GLN A 116 -17.71 12.50 -15.51
C GLN A 116 -17.92 11.79 -16.85
N ARG A 117 -18.65 12.43 -17.76
CA ARG A 117 -18.99 11.83 -19.05
C ARG A 117 -19.03 12.85 -20.18
N LEU A 118 -18.56 12.44 -21.35
CA LEU A 118 -18.62 13.22 -22.57
C LEU A 118 -20.07 13.28 -23.07
N ILE A 119 -20.57 14.45 -23.44
CA ILE A 119 -21.92 14.55 -24.05
C ILE A 119 -21.89 14.07 -25.50
N PRO A 120 -22.98 13.46 -26.02
CA PRO A 120 -22.97 12.86 -27.35
C PRO A 120 -22.82 13.88 -28.49
N ASP A 121 -22.51 13.38 -29.69
CA ASP A 121 -22.59 14.19 -30.91
C ASP A 121 -23.96 14.86 -31.08
N GLY A 122 -23.95 16.17 -31.37
CA GLY A 122 -25.18 16.93 -31.47
C GLY A 122 -24.97 18.43 -31.65
N ASN A 123 -26.08 19.12 -31.91
CA ASN A 123 -26.13 20.57 -31.82
C ASN A 123 -26.82 20.94 -30.51
N TYR A 124 -26.15 21.75 -29.71
CA TYR A 124 -26.59 22.14 -28.38
C TYR A 124 -26.93 23.63 -28.35
N THR A 125 -27.98 23.96 -27.61
CA THR A 125 -28.24 25.32 -27.14
C THR A 125 -27.61 25.47 -25.77
N TRP A 126 -26.54 26.26 -25.66
CA TRP A 126 -25.98 26.57 -24.35
C TRP A 126 -26.73 27.74 -23.72
N ARG A 127 -26.85 27.72 -22.39
CA ARG A 127 -27.41 28.80 -21.58
C ARG A 127 -26.49 29.09 -20.41
N LEU A 128 -26.04 30.34 -20.30
CA LEU A 128 -25.47 30.89 -19.08
C LEU A 128 -26.60 31.59 -18.31
N ARG A 129 -26.87 31.13 -17.10
CA ARG A 129 -27.78 31.76 -16.16
C ARG A 129 -26.99 32.35 -14.99
N ALA A 130 -27.21 33.62 -14.71
CA ALA A 130 -26.64 34.31 -13.56
C ALA A 130 -27.76 34.78 -12.63
N ASP A 131 -27.74 34.34 -11.37
CA ASP A 131 -28.68 34.74 -10.32
C ASP A 131 -27.94 35.59 -9.27
N ALA A 132 -28.25 36.89 -9.21
CA ALA A 132 -27.66 37.83 -8.27
C ALA A 132 -28.35 37.78 -6.88
N PRO A 133 -27.66 38.16 -5.79
CA PRO A 133 -28.22 38.15 -4.44
C PRO A 133 -29.43 39.09 -4.22
N ASP A 134 -29.55 40.14 -5.02
CA ASP A 134 -30.66 41.09 -4.99
C ASP A 134 -31.93 40.58 -5.71
N GLY A 135 -31.87 39.38 -6.29
CA GLY A 135 -32.96 38.75 -7.01
C GLY A 135 -32.98 39.04 -8.51
N GLU A 136 -32.02 39.82 -9.04
CA GLU A 136 -31.82 39.96 -10.48
C GLU A 136 -31.35 38.63 -11.08
N THR A 137 -32.03 38.16 -12.12
CA THR A 137 -31.61 36.99 -12.92
C THR A 137 -31.44 37.42 -14.36
N GLN A 138 -30.33 37.00 -14.98
CA GLN A 138 -30.11 37.18 -16.42
C GLN A 138 -29.69 35.86 -17.06
N GLU A 139 -30.21 35.61 -18.26
CA GLU A 139 -29.82 34.49 -19.11
C GLU A 139 -29.25 34.98 -20.43
N VAL A 140 -28.20 34.30 -20.89
CA VAL A 140 -27.60 34.49 -22.22
C VAL A 140 -27.45 33.12 -22.84
N SER A 141 -27.74 33.01 -24.14
CA SER A 141 -27.73 31.74 -24.86
C SER A 141 -27.04 31.84 -26.22
N GLY A 142 -26.58 30.70 -26.71
CA GLY A 142 -26.06 30.54 -28.06
C GLY A 142 -26.00 29.06 -28.44
N THR A 143 -25.23 28.74 -29.47
CA THR A 143 -25.12 27.36 -29.97
C THR A 143 -23.69 26.83 -29.86
N LEU A 144 -23.57 25.50 -29.71
CA LEU A 144 -22.33 24.76 -29.82
C LEU A 144 -22.60 23.44 -30.54
N SER A 145 -21.76 23.07 -31.49
CA SER A 145 -21.80 21.76 -32.14
C SER A 145 -20.72 20.83 -31.59
N ILE A 146 -21.08 19.58 -31.35
CA ILE A 146 -20.17 18.52 -30.93
C ILE A 146 -20.26 17.43 -31.99
N ARG A 147 -19.10 17.01 -32.49
CA ARG A 147 -18.96 16.03 -33.59
C ARG A 147 -17.80 15.10 -33.30
N ASP A 148 -17.84 13.90 -33.86
CA ASP A 148 -16.73 12.94 -33.80
C ASP A 148 -16.26 12.69 -32.35
N ALA A 149 -17.17 12.80 -31.37
CA ALA A 149 -16.85 12.60 -29.97
C ALA A 149 -16.53 11.11 -29.69
N ASP A 150 -15.47 10.84 -28.92
CA ASP A 150 -15.18 9.47 -28.47
C ASP A 150 -16.01 9.09 -27.23
N VAL A 151 -17.28 8.81 -27.47
CA VAL A 151 -18.31 8.58 -26.43
C VAL A 151 -18.14 7.32 -25.54
N PRO A 152 -17.53 6.19 -25.97
CA PRO A 152 -17.38 5.02 -25.11
C PRO A 152 -16.68 5.34 -23.78
N LEU A 153 -17.25 4.89 -22.66
CA LEU A 153 -16.71 5.10 -21.32
C LEU A 153 -15.52 4.17 -21.03
N PRO A 154 -14.56 4.59 -20.19
CA PRO A 154 -13.59 3.71 -19.56
C PRO A 154 -14.25 2.90 -18.42
N ASP A 155 -15.29 2.12 -18.75
CA ASP A 155 -16.06 1.37 -17.76
C ASP A 155 -15.23 0.25 -17.11
N ILE A 156 -15.37 0.11 -15.79
CA ILE A 156 -14.65 -0.88 -14.99
C ILE A 156 -15.49 -2.16 -14.94
N THR A 157 -15.37 -3.00 -15.96
CA THR A 157 -16.20 -4.21 -16.11
C THR A 157 -15.77 -5.37 -15.21
N THR A 158 -14.56 -5.33 -14.68
CA THR A 158 -14.09 -6.27 -13.64
C THR A 158 -13.34 -5.50 -12.56
N PHE A 159 -13.73 -5.71 -11.30
CA PHE A 159 -12.97 -5.28 -10.14
C PHE A 159 -13.07 -6.35 -9.06
N THR A 160 -11.95 -6.98 -8.75
CA THR A 160 -11.88 -8.06 -7.75
C THR A 160 -10.72 -7.85 -6.80
N ILE A 161 -10.92 -8.23 -5.55
CA ILE A 161 -9.92 -8.21 -4.47
C ILE A 161 -9.94 -9.59 -3.84
N SER A 162 -8.79 -10.29 -3.85
CA SER A 162 -8.69 -11.64 -3.30
C SER A 162 -7.33 -11.91 -2.66
N PRO A 163 -7.28 -12.31 -1.38
CA PRO A 163 -8.41 -12.39 -0.44
C PRO A 163 -8.93 -11.00 -0.03
N SER A 164 -10.17 -10.90 0.46
CA SER A 164 -10.72 -9.64 1.00
C SER A 164 -10.24 -9.32 2.43
N THR A 165 -9.51 -10.24 3.05
CA THR A 165 -8.84 -10.04 4.34
C THR A 165 -7.43 -10.60 4.25
N PHE A 166 -6.45 -9.82 4.68
CA PHE A 166 -5.04 -10.18 4.59
C PHE A 166 -4.25 -9.65 5.80
N THR A 167 -3.10 -10.25 6.09
CA THR A 167 -2.30 -10.04 7.30
C THR A 167 -0.86 -9.67 6.92
N PRO A 168 -0.57 -8.40 6.58
CA PRO A 168 0.75 -8.00 6.10
C PRO A 168 1.78 -7.93 7.24
N ASN A 169 2.24 -9.08 7.73
CA ASN A 169 3.18 -9.20 8.86
C ASN A 169 4.44 -10.01 8.58
N GLN A 170 4.69 -10.32 7.31
CA GLN A 170 5.85 -11.06 6.83
C GLN A 170 5.97 -12.46 7.45
N ASP A 171 4.88 -13.06 7.90
CA ASP A 171 4.89 -14.43 8.41
C ASP A 171 4.81 -15.46 7.26
N GLY A 172 4.70 -15.01 6.01
CA GLY A 172 4.57 -15.81 4.80
C GLY A 172 3.16 -16.33 4.55
N ARG A 173 2.13 -15.81 5.24
CA ARG A 173 0.74 -16.23 5.12
C ARG A 173 -0.16 -15.03 4.94
N ALA A 174 -0.95 -15.06 3.88
CA ALA A 174 -1.93 -14.00 3.60
C ALA A 174 -1.33 -12.57 3.70
N ASP A 175 -0.02 -12.41 3.49
CA ASP A 175 0.68 -11.12 3.55
C ASP A 175 0.32 -10.19 2.39
N ARG A 176 -0.35 -10.73 1.38
CA ARG A 176 -0.58 -10.11 0.09
C ARG A 176 -2.02 -10.29 -0.36
N VAL A 177 -2.50 -9.29 -1.08
CA VAL A 177 -3.78 -9.34 -1.79
C VAL A 177 -3.58 -9.06 -3.27
N ALA A 178 -4.26 -9.85 -4.11
CA ALA A 178 -4.34 -9.60 -5.53
C ALA A 178 -5.57 -8.75 -5.84
N ILE A 179 -5.35 -7.62 -6.52
CA ILE A 179 -6.41 -6.77 -7.04
C ILE A 179 -6.38 -6.85 -8.56
N ASN A 180 -7.49 -7.24 -9.18
CA ASN A 180 -7.61 -7.29 -10.63
C ASN A 180 -8.66 -6.29 -11.11
N VAL A 181 -8.27 -5.47 -12.07
CA VAL A 181 -9.11 -4.46 -12.71
C VAL A 181 -9.10 -4.71 -14.22
N TYR A 182 -10.27 -4.69 -14.85
CA TYR A 182 -10.39 -4.65 -16.31
C TYR A 182 -11.23 -3.44 -16.74
N VAL A 183 -10.67 -2.63 -17.63
CA VAL A 183 -11.30 -1.42 -18.15
C VAL A 183 -11.69 -1.62 -19.61
N ALA A 184 -12.94 -1.34 -19.96
CA ALA A 184 -13.49 -1.61 -21.29
C ALA A 184 -12.82 -0.78 -22.40
N LYS A 185 -12.40 0.44 -22.10
CA LYS A 185 -11.68 1.31 -23.03
C LYS A 185 -10.16 1.09 -22.88
N PRO A 186 -9.42 0.83 -23.97
CA PRO A 186 -7.96 0.80 -23.91
C PRO A 186 -7.39 2.19 -23.56
N ASP A 187 -6.13 2.22 -23.15
CA ASP A 187 -5.36 3.45 -22.89
C ASP A 187 -5.91 4.37 -21.77
N ALA A 188 -6.86 3.87 -20.97
CA ALA A 188 -7.31 4.57 -19.77
C ALA A 188 -6.20 4.62 -18.70
N ASP A 189 -6.05 5.76 -18.03
CA ASP A 189 -5.27 5.87 -16.81
C ASP A 189 -6.06 5.25 -15.65
N VAL A 190 -5.45 4.25 -15.00
CA VAL A 190 -6.07 3.52 -13.89
C VAL A 190 -5.31 3.79 -12.61
N ARG A 191 -6.00 4.43 -11.67
CA ARG A 191 -5.49 4.75 -10.34
C ARG A 191 -6.23 3.93 -9.30
N VAL A 192 -5.48 3.20 -8.48
CA VAL A 192 -6.02 2.44 -7.35
C VAL A 192 -5.49 3.02 -6.05
N VAL A 193 -6.39 3.33 -5.12
CA VAL A 193 -6.05 3.85 -3.79
C VAL A 193 -6.80 3.10 -2.70
N LEU A 194 -6.16 2.96 -1.55
CA LEU A 194 -6.78 2.59 -0.29
C LEU A 194 -7.16 3.89 0.45
N LEU A 195 -8.41 4.03 0.87
CA LEU A 195 -8.85 5.19 1.66
C LEU A 195 -8.64 4.92 3.16
N GLY A 196 -7.67 5.61 3.76
CA GLY A 196 -7.39 5.58 5.19
C GLY A 196 -8.27 6.51 6.02
N GLU A 197 -7.85 6.77 7.26
CA GLU A 197 -8.53 7.72 8.15
C GLU A 197 -8.64 9.11 7.49
N GLU A 198 -9.78 9.78 7.76
CA GLU A 198 -10.11 11.10 7.20
C GLU A 198 -10.05 11.21 5.66
N ASN A 199 -10.24 10.09 4.93
CA ASN A 199 -10.10 9.99 3.48
C ASN A 199 -8.69 10.26 2.94
N SER A 200 -7.66 9.99 3.75
CA SER A 200 -6.28 9.97 3.27
C SER A 200 -6.11 8.89 2.19
N GLU A 201 -5.59 9.28 1.02
CA GLU A 201 -5.37 8.35 -0.08
C GLU A 201 -4.00 7.69 0.03
N ILE A 202 -3.97 6.36 0.13
CA ILE A 202 -2.75 5.56 0.08
C ILE A 202 -2.68 4.89 -1.30
N PRO A 203 -1.76 5.30 -2.19
CA PRO A 203 -1.70 4.75 -3.54
C PRO A 203 -1.25 3.28 -3.55
N ILE A 204 -1.93 2.47 -4.36
CA ILE A 204 -1.56 1.07 -4.63
C ILE A 204 -0.96 1.00 -6.04
N SER A 205 0.34 0.75 -6.12
CA SER A 205 1.06 0.67 -7.39
C SER A 205 0.86 -0.67 -8.08
N ALA A 206 0.65 -0.65 -9.40
CA ALA A 206 0.58 -1.87 -10.20
C ALA A 206 1.92 -2.58 -10.27
N ARG A 207 1.91 -3.92 -10.35
CA ARG A 207 3.13 -4.69 -10.57
C ARG A 207 3.46 -4.67 -12.06
N LYS A 208 4.55 -3.99 -12.46
CA LYS A 208 4.97 -3.91 -13.87
C LYS A 208 5.28 -5.28 -14.51
N GLU A 209 5.65 -6.27 -13.71
CA GLU A 209 6.13 -7.59 -14.20
C GLU A 209 5.02 -8.60 -14.56
N GLY A 210 3.74 -8.22 -14.49
CA GLY A 210 2.61 -9.13 -14.76
C GLY A 210 1.94 -9.01 -16.14
N ASN A 211 2.25 -7.97 -16.92
CA ASN A 211 1.66 -7.77 -18.25
C ASN A 211 2.38 -8.62 -19.32
N ILE A 212 2.39 -9.93 -19.13
CA ILE A 212 2.90 -10.90 -20.11
C ILE A 212 2.09 -10.95 -21.42
N ASN A 213 1.00 -10.19 -21.53
CA ASN A 213 0.09 -10.20 -22.69
C ASN A 213 -0.10 -8.85 -23.41
N GLU A 214 0.59 -7.76 -23.04
CA GLU A 214 0.36 -6.43 -23.65
C GLU A 214 -1.15 -6.00 -23.68
N ASP A 215 -1.99 -6.61 -22.84
CA ASP A 215 -3.43 -6.32 -22.78
C ASP A 215 -3.62 -5.00 -22.02
N ALA A 216 -3.64 -3.90 -22.77
CA ALA A 216 -3.71 -2.52 -22.26
C ALA A 216 -4.96 -2.23 -21.40
N GLN A 217 -5.88 -3.18 -21.30
CA GLN A 217 -7.14 -3.06 -20.58
C GLN A 217 -7.12 -3.76 -19.21
N ARG A 218 -6.09 -4.58 -18.92
CA ARG A 218 -5.99 -5.36 -17.68
C ARG A 218 -4.90 -4.82 -16.77
N TYR A 219 -5.26 -4.60 -15.51
CA TYR A 219 -4.37 -4.10 -14.47
C TYR A 219 -4.38 -5.05 -13.28
N ILE A 220 -3.19 -5.50 -12.88
CA ILE A 220 -2.99 -6.43 -11.77
C ILE A 220 -2.11 -5.74 -10.72
N PHE A 221 -2.60 -5.73 -9.48
CA PHE A 221 -1.88 -5.20 -8.33
C PHE A 221 -1.65 -6.34 -7.33
N ASP A 222 -0.42 -6.43 -6.84
CA ASP A 222 -0.01 -7.32 -5.75
C ASP A 222 0.35 -6.40 -4.58
N TYR A 223 -0.53 -6.31 -3.59
CA TYR A 223 -0.41 -5.37 -2.49
C TYR A 223 -0.05 -6.07 -1.20
N ALA A 224 1.12 -5.71 -0.65
CA ALA A 224 1.67 -6.24 0.60
C ALA A 224 1.57 -5.23 1.76
N GLY A 225 0.56 -4.36 1.78
CA GLY A 225 0.44 -3.33 2.83
C GLY A 225 1.55 -2.26 2.79
N GLY A 226 2.31 -2.13 1.70
CA GLY A 226 3.47 -1.22 1.62
C GLY A 226 4.78 -1.82 2.15
N VAL A 227 4.76 -3.06 2.63
CA VAL A 227 5.95 -3.77 3.15
C VAL A 227 7.07 -3.87 2.11
N ASP A 228 6.74 -4.13 0.84
CA ASP A 228 7.72 -4.18 -0.26
C ASP A 228 8.44 -2.84 -0.51
N LEU A 229 7.83 -1.74 -0.07
CA LEU A 229 8.39 -0.39 -0.14
C LEU A 229 9.07 0.02 1.18
N ASN A 230 9.31 -0.96 2.06
CA ASN A 230 9.86 -0.76 3.40
C ASN A 230 9.00 0.16 4.29
N ALA A 231 7.72 0.36 3.95
CA ALA A 231 6.76 1.11 4.74
C ALA A 231 6.09 0.22 5.79
N ASP A 232 5.56 0.84 6.84
CA ASP A 232 4.74 0.13 7.81
C ASP A 232 3.32 -0.09 7.23
N PRO A 233 2.71 -1.27 7.43
CA PRO A 233 1.33 -1.50 7.05
C PRO A 233 0.38 -0.46 7.64
N PRO A 234 -0.71 -0.10 6.93
CA PRO A 234 -1.80 0.63 7.55
C PRO A 234 -2.32 -0.11 8.80
N PRO A 235 -2.89 0.61 9.77
CA PRO A 235 -3.50 -0.02 10.94
C PRO A 235 -4.53 -1.10 10.58
N ASP A 236 -4.82 -1.97 11.54
CA ASP A 236 -5.89 -2.94 11.40
C ASP A 236 -7.24 -2.25 11.22
N GLY A 237 -8.02 -2.72 10.25
CA GLY A 237 -9.29 -2.11 9.91
C GLY A 237 -9.87 -2.58 8.58
N THR A 238 -11.11 -2.21 8.33
CA THR A 238 -11.74 -2.36 7.01
C THR A 238 -11.64 -1.03 6.27
N TYR A 239 -11.06 -1.08 5.09
CA TYR A 239 -10.76 0.05 4.24
C TYR A 239 -11.57 -0.02 2.94
N GLU A 240 -11.91 1.13 2.38
CA GLU A 240 -12.44 1.23 1.03
C GLU A 240 -11.28 1.29 0.03
N VAL A 241 -11.23 0.34 -0.90
CA VAL A 241 -10.35 0.38 -2.07
C VAL A 241 -11.12 1.01 -3.21
N VAL A 242 -10.55 2.04 -3.80
CA VAL A 242 -11.14 2.83 -4.86
C VAL A 242 -10.32 2.68 -6.12
N VAL A 243 -10.98 2.32 -7.21
CA VAL A 243 -10.43 2.32 -8.56
C VAL A 243 -11.04 3.49 -9.31
N THR A 244 -10.19 4.32 -9.91
CA THR A 244 -10.58 5.39 -10.83
C THR A 244 -9.99 5.06 -12.20
N ALA A 245 -10.84 4.98 -13.22
CA ALA A 245 -10.44 4.87 -14.62
C ALA A 245 -10.79 6.19 -15.33
N GLN A 246 -9.79 6.79 -15.98
CA GLN A 246 -9.92 8.04 -16.72
C GLN A 246 -9.37 7.89 -18.13
N ASP A 247 -10.10 8.34 -19.16
CA ASP A 247 -9.60 8.39 -20.54
C ASP A 247 -8.99 9.76 -20.89
N GLU A 248 -8.47 9.89 -22.12
CA GLU A 248 -7.81 11.11 -22.59
C GLU A 248 -8.80 12.28 -22.80
N GLU A 249 -10.07 11.99 -23.09
CA GLU A 249 -11.14 12.99 -23.22
C GLU A 249 -11.56 13.57 -21.85
N GLY A 250 -11.27 12.86 -20.76
CA GLY A 250 -11.58 13.25 -19.39
C GLY A 250 -12.86 12.63 -18.82
N GLN A 251 -13.36 11.56 -19.43
CA GLN A 251 -14.42 10.74 -18.84
C GLN A 251 -13.85 9.96 -17.65
N ILE A 252 -14.62 9.87 -16.56
CA ILE A 252 -14.17 9.23 -15.32
C ILE A 252 -15.22 8.24 -14.83
N VAL A 253 -14.80 6.99 -14.63
CA VAL A 253 -15.57 5.94 -13.97
C VAL A 253 -14.86 5.51 -12.70
N ARG A 254 -15.63 5.33 -11.61
CA ARG A 254 -15.12 4.92 -10.30
C ARG A 254 -15.81 3.64 -9.83
N ALA A 255 -15.05 2.72 -9.28
CA ALA A 255 -15.57 1.54 -8.57
C ALA A 255 -14.93 1.46 -7.19
N SER A 256 -15.65 0.87 -6.23
CA SER A 256 -15.10 0.63 -4.89
C SER A 256 -15.49 -0.74 -4.33
N SER A 257 -14.64 -1.23 -3.42
CA SER A 257 -14.78 -2.53 -2.76
C SER A 257 -14.06 -2.47 -1.42
N GLU A 258 -14.35 -3.41 -0.53
CA GLU A 258 -13.77 -3.46 0.82
C GLU A 258 -12.51 -4.35 0.86
N LEU A 259 -11.51 -3.92 1.62
CA LEU A 259 -10.32 -4.69 1.98
C LEU A 259 -10.10 -4.59 3.49
N THR A 260 -9.94 -5.74 4.15
CA THR A 260 -9.66 -5.78 5.59
C THR A 260 -8.20 -6.12 5.85
N ILE A 261 -7.53 -5.28 6.64
CA ILE A 261 -6.19 -5.51 7.18
C ILE A 261 -6.35 -6.03 8.62
N ARG A 262 -5.61 -7.08 8.95
CA ARG A 262 -5.52 -7.63 10.31
C ARG A 262 -4.08 -7.96 10.65
N ASP A 263 -3.74 -7.91 11.93
CA ASP A 263 -2.45 -8.31 12.47
C ASP A 263 -1.28 -7.72 11.68
N GLY A 264 -1.45 -6.51 11.13
CA GLY A 264 -0.46 -5.85 10.28
C GLY A 264 0.68 -5.28 11.11
N GLY A 265 1.91 -5.43 10.62
CA GLY A 265 3.07 -4.85 11.29
C GLY A 265 4.39 -5.44 10.80
N LYS A 266 5.50 -4.91 11.28
CA LYS A 266 6.82 -5.48 10.97
C LYS A 266 7.28 -6.36 12.13
N PRO A 267 7.66 -7.62 11.86
CA PRO A 267 8.18 -8.49 12.90
C PRO A 267 9.61 -8.08 13.25
N PHE A 268 9.90 -8.02 14.55
CA PHE A 268 11.23 -7.74 15.06
C PHE A 268 11.61 -8.71 16.17
N ALA A 269 12.74 -9.38 15.99
CA ALA A 269 13.26 -10.31 16.97
C ALA A 269 14.78 -10.30 17.03
N GLU A 270 15.33 -10.63 18.20
CA GLU A 270 16.77 -10.66 18.46
C GLU A 270 17.16 -11.85 19.34
N ILE A 271 18.38 -12.37 19.15
CA ILE A 271 19.04 -13.23 20.15
C ILE A 271 19.61 -12.33 21.23
N VAL A 272 19.13 -12.48 22.46
CA VAL A 272 19.51 -11.63 23.58
C VAL A 272 20.40 -12.35 24.58
N ALA A 273 21.25 -11.57 25.25
CA ALA A 273 22.10 -12.03 26.34
C ALA A 273 21.31 -12.85 27.39
N GLN A 274 21.88 -14.00 27.76
CA GLN A 274 21.45 -14.80 28.90
C GLN A 274 21.66 -14.01 30.21
N SER A 275 20.98 -14.45 31.28
CA SER A 275 21.21 -13.93 32.64
C SER A 275 22.67 -14.07 33.11
N THR A 276 23.40 -15.03 32.54
CA THR A 276 24.83 -15.28 32.77
C THR A 276 25.75 -14.29 32.04
N GLY A 277 25.21 -13.47 31.12
CA GLY A 277 25.91 -12.42 30.40
C GLY A 277 26.51 -12.80 29.04
N VAL A 278 26.31 -14.05 28.58
CA VAL A 278 26.67 -14.50 27.22
C VAL A 278 25.43 -14.54 26.32
N ASP A 279 25.56 -14.28 25.02
CA ASP A 279 24.43 -14.34 24.08
C ASP A 279 24.02 -15.77 23.76
N VAL A 280 25.01 -16.67 23.63
CA VAL A 280 24.82 -18.09 23.36
C VAL A 280 25.71 -18.89 24.29
N ALA A 281 25.13 -19.91 24.91
CA ALA A 281 25.82 -20.90 25.71
C ALA A 281 26.13 -22.14 24.87
N PHE A 282 27.32 -22.70 25.02
CA PHE A 282 27.71 -23.95 24.38
C PHE A 282 28.37 -24.89 25.40
N VAL A 283 28.03 -26.17 25.33
CA VAL A 283 28.60 -27.22 26.18
C VAL A 283 28.80 -28.51 25.38
N ALA A 284 29.87 -29.25 25.69
CA ALA A 284 30.12 -30.57 25.14
C ALA A 284 29.44 -31.64 25.99
N VAL A 285 28.70 -32.55 25.34
CA VAL A 285 27.97 -33.64 26.01
C VAL A 285 28.17 -34.96 25.24
N PRO A 286 28.42 -36.09 25.92
CA PRO A 286 28.51 -37.40 25.24
C PRO A 286 27.24 -37.76 24.48
N TYR A 287 27.40 -38.36 23.31
CA TYR A 287 26.26 -38.80 22.49
C TYR A 287 25.63 -40.11 22.99
N ASP A 288 24.31 -40.25 22.80
CA ASP A 288 23.53 -41.48 22.99
C ASP A 288 22.62 -41.69 21.77
N GLU A 289 22.52 -42.93 21.28
CA GLU A 289 21.71 -43.28 20.10
C GLU A 289 20.23 -42.93 20.25
N ARG A 290 19.71 -42.82 21.49
CA ARG A 290 18.32 -42.39 21.72
C ARG A 290 18.02 -41.01 21.15
N PHE A 291 19.03 -40.15 20.95
CA PHE A 291 18.87 -38.80 20.43
C PHE A 291 18.82 -38.73 18.89
N PHE A 292 19.16 -39.83 18.19
CA PHE A 292 19.21 -39.84 16.73
C PHE A 292 17.87 -39.42 16.12
N SER A 293 17.89 -38.42 15.24
CA SER A 293 16.72 -37.90 14.57
C SER A 293 16.96 -37.84 13.06
N ASP A 294 15.95 -38.22 12.28
CA ASP A 294 15.95 -38.13 10.83
C ASP A 294 14.53 -37.95 10.26
N ALA A 295 14.36 -38.10 8.94
CA ALA A 295 13.07 -37.97 8.28
C ALA A 295 12.06 -39.06 8.65
N SER A 296 12.50 -40.18 9.24
CA SER A 296 11.65 -41.30 9.66
C SER A 296 11.11 -41.12 11.08
N GLY A 297 11.82 -40.37 11.93
CA GLY A 297 11.41 -40.10 13.29
C GLY A 297 12.42 -39.27 14.06
N LEU A 298 11.97 -38.70 15.17
CA LEU A 298 12.81 -37.94 16.08
C LEU A 298 13.21 -38.83 17.25
N GLY A 299 14.45 -38.67 17.68
CA GLY A 299 14.93 -39.20 18.95
C GLY A 299 14.40 -38.41 20.14
N ASP A 300 14.86 -38.80 21.33
CA ASP A 300 14.68 -38.03 22.55
C ASP A 300 15.23 -36.61 22.37
N LEU A 301 14.64 -35.64 23.09
CA LEU A 301 15.17 -34.29 23.13
C LEU A 301 16.31 -34.22 24.13
N VAL A 302 17.39 -33.51 23.79
CA VAL A 302 18.46 -33.20 24.75
C VAL A 302 17.91 -32.29 25.84
N GLU A 303 18.40 -32.44 27.07
CA GLU A 303 18.01 -31.57 28.19
C GLU A 303 18.62 -30.17 28.02
N ILE A 304 17.96 -29.17 28.61
CA ILE A 304 18.44 -27.79 28.61
C ILE A 304 19.71 -27.73 29.48
N PRO A 305 20.84 -27.19 28.98
CA PRO A 305 22.03 -26.97 29.80
C PRO A 305 21.74 -26.11 31.05
N GLU A 306 22.25 -26.52 32.20
CA GLU A 306 22.12 -25.78 33.46
C GLU A 306 23.03 -24.55 33.46
N ASP A 307 22.57 -23.43 34.05
CA ASP A 307 23.31 -22.15 34.05
C ASP A 307 24.70 -22.22 34.72
N GLY A 308 24.94 -23.23 35.56
CA GLY A 308 26.24 -23.50 36.18
C GLY A 308 27.30 -24.06 35.23
N ASP A 309 26.88 -24.71 34.15
CA ASP A 309 27.77 -25.25 33.10
C ASP A 309 28.12 -24.20 32.02
N ILE A 310 27.37 -23.09 32.01
CA ILE A 310 27.38 -22.01 31.00
C ILE A 310 28.40 -20.92 31.36
N LEU A 311 29.61 -21.32 31.77
CA LEU A 311 30.71 -20.35 31.79
C LEU A 311 30.99 -19.92 30.34
N ALA A 312 31.36 -18.65 30.16
CA ALA A 312 31.76 -18.06 28.87
C ALA A 312 33.06 -18.70 28.35
N GLN A 313 32.99 -20.00 28.03
CA GLN A 313 34.06 -20.74 27.42
C GLN A 313 34.19 -20.22 26.00
N GLN A 314 35.26 -19.47 25.76
CA GLN A 314 35.58 -18.99 24.41
C GLN A 314 36.10 -20.13 23.51
N ALA A 315 36.49 -21.25 24.12
CA ALA A 315 36.94 -22.46 23.46
C ALA A 315 36.40 -23.71 24.18
N ILE A 316 36.01 -24.72 23.41
CA ILE A 316 35.54 -26.03 23.89
C ILE A 316 36.34 -27.12 23.17
N THR A 317 36.91 -28.05 23.93
CA THR A 317 37.53 -29.26 23.40
C THR A 317 36.58 -30.44 23.61
N MET A 318 36.28 -31.22 22.58
CA MET A 318 35.37 -32.37 22.66
C MET A 318 35.78 -33.52 21.74
N ASN A 319 35.34 -34.75 22.04
CA ASN A 319 35.69 -35.89 21.21
C ASN A 319 34.86 -35.92 19.93
N VAL A 320 35.45 -36.45 18.85
CA VAL A 320 34.67 -36.85 17.68
C VAL A 320 33.64 -37.89 18.11
N GLY A 321 32.38 -37.65 17.73
CA GLY A 321 31.20 -38.44 18.08
C GLY A 321 30.34 -37.81 19.17
N ASP A 322 30.87 -36.85 19.95
CA ASP A 322 30.13 -36.13 20.99
C ASP A 322 29.22 -35.03 20.41
N MET A 323 28.36 -34.47 21.25
CA MET A 323 27.38 -33.45 20.91
C MET A 323 27.77 -32.08 21.43
N LEU A 324 27.72 -31.06 20.57
CA LEU A 324 27.75 -29.66 20.96
C LEU A 324 26.32 -29.21 21.22
N VAL A 325 25.98 -29.01 22.49
CA VAL A 325 24.67 -28.53 22.93
C VAL A 325 24.74 -27.02 23.09
N PHE A 326 23.76 -26.30 22.52
CA PHE A 326 23.65 -24.86 22.69
C PHE A 326 22.40 -24.47 23.49
N LYS A 327 22.42 -23.29 24.09
CA LYS A 327 21.24 -22.63 24.68
C LYS A 327 21.32 -21.12 24.41
N LEU A 328 20.20 -20.55 23.97
CA LEU A 328 20.05 -19.10 23.78
C LEU A 328 18.62 -18.64 24.06
N THR A 329 18.39 -17.33 24.02
CA THR A 329 17.08 -16.71 24.25
C THR A 329 16.74 -15.83 23.06
N VAL A 330 15.56 -16.06 22.49
CA VAL A 330 14.97 -15.22 21.45
C VAL A 330 13.98 -14.28 22.11
N GLU A 331 14.06 -13.00 21.78
CA GLU A 331 13.08 -11.98 22.17
C GLU A 331 12.33 -11.50 20.93
N ASN A 332 10.99 -11.63 20.94
CA ASN A 332 10.10 -10.91 20.04
C ASN A 332 9.75 -9.57 20.71
N TYR A 333 10.34 -8.48 20.23
CA TYR A 333 10.08 -7.12 20.75
C TYR A 333 9.20 -6.29 19.79
N SER A 334 8.55 -6.95 18.84
CA SER A 334 7.54 -6.33 17.98
C SER A 334 6.13 -6.44 18.55
N ASP A 335 5.21 -5.66 17.97
CA ASP A 335 3.79 -5.67 18.30
C ASP A 335 3.00 -6.78 17.58
N VAL A 336 3.67 -7.57 16.71
CA VAL A 336 3.08 -8.71 16.01
C VAL A 336 3.67 -10.04 16.49
N PRO A 337 2.87 -11.12 16.52
CA PRO A 337 3.41 -12.46 16.79
C PRO A 337 4.33 -12.90 15.63
N ILE A 338 5.38 -13.67 15.95
CA ILE A 338 6.31 -14.20 14.94
C ILE A 338 6.14 -15.70 14.78
N ARG A 339 5.94 -16.16 13.55
CA ARG A 339 5.71 -17.57 13.24
C ARG A 339 7.01 -18.36 13.32
N THR A 340 6.93 -19.63 13.69
CA THR A 340 8.07 -20.56 13.63
C THR A 340 7.68 -21.91 13.08
N THR A 341 8.67 -22.75 12.80
CA THR A 341 8.47 -24.10 12.25
C THR A 341 9.48 -25.10 12.80
N TRP A 342 9.18 -26.39 12.61
CA TRP A 342 9.92 -27.58 13.05
C TRP A 342 11.39 -27.65 12.58
N PRO A 343 12.33 -28.28 13.33
CA PRO A 343 12.09 -29.03 14.56
C PRO A 343 12.01 -28.23 15.86
N LEU A 344 11.42 -28.86 16.88
CA LEU A 344 11.30 -28.29 18.23
C LEU A 344 12.69 -28.08 18.86
N PRO A 345 12.82 -27.17 19.84
CA PRO A 345 14.00 -27.10 20.68
C PRO A 345 14.34 -28.45 21.32
N GLY A 346 15.63 -28.73 21.44
CA GLY A 346 16.17 -29.98 21.99
C GLY A 346 16.42 -31.08 20.97
N THR A 347 16.01 -30.92 19.70
CA THR A 347 16.35 -31.88 18.64
C THR A 347 17.84 -31.91 18.36
N VAL A 348 18.38 -33.10 18.07
CA VAL A 348 19.79 -33.32 17.75
C VAL A 348 19.97 -33.53 16.25
N TYR A 349 20.86 -32.75 15.64
CA TYR A 349 21.32 -32.93 14.27
C TYR A 349 22.63 -33.73 14.23
N GLN A 350 22.85 -34.51 13.17
CA GLN A 350 24.18 -34.99 12.80
C GLN A 350 24.91 -33.95 11.92
N GLN A 351 26.24 -33.93 11.97
CA GLN A 351 27.07 -32.97 11.24
C GLN A 351 26.84 -32.93 9.72
N ASP A 352 26.43 -34.05 9.12
CA ASP A 352 26.15 -34.16 7.68
C ASP A 352 24.68 -33.81 7.32
N GLN A 353 23.84 -33.53 8.31
CA GLN A 353 22.45 -33.19 8.11
C GLN A 353 22.25 -31.69 7.83
N LEU A 354 21.20 -31.40 7.07
CA LEU A 354 20.68 -30.04 6.84
C LEU A 354 19.34 -29.86 7.54
N ALA A 355 18.82 -28.64 7.55
CA ALA A 355 17.55 -28.30 8.19
C ALA A 355 16.39 -29.22 7.74
N ALA A 356 16.38 -29.58 6.46
CA ALA A 356 15.39 -30.46 5.84
C ALA A 356 15.51 -31.95 6.22
N ALA A 357 16.59 -32.37 6.92
CA ALA A 357 16.84 -33.77 7.27
C ALA A 357 15.74 -34.39 8.13
N MET A 358 14.98 -33.57 8.88
CA MET A 358 13.86 -33.99 9.72
C MET A 358 12.52 -34.08 8.94
N GLY A 359 12.56 -34.12 7.61
CA GLY A 359 11.40 -34.40 6.76
C GLY A 359 10.43 -33.24 6.58
N ARG A 360 10.78 -32.01 6.98
CA ARG A 360 9.99 -30.80 6.70
C ARG A 360 10.83 -29.73 6.01
N ASN A 361 10.23 -29.09 5.01
CA ASN A 361 10.87 -28.03 4.23
C ASN A 361 10.85 -26.69 4.97
N GLU A 362 11.69 -25.78 4.50
CA GLU A 362 11.65 -24.36 4.83
C GLU A 362 10.26 -23.78 4.58
N SER A 363 9.89 -22.78 5.39
CA SER A 363 8.59 -22.14 5.33
C SER A 363 8.81 -20.63 5.34
N SER A 364 8.72 -19.99 4.17
CA SER A 364 8.95 -18.55 3.96
C SER A 364 8.24 -17.73 5.03
N GLY A 365 8.92 -16.79 5.67
CA GLY A 365 8.41 -15.95 6.75
C GLY A 365 8.45 -16.58 8.15
N ALA A 366 8.85 -17.86 8.29
CA ALA A 366 9.08 -18.44 9.62
C ALA A 366 10.41 -17.97 10.23
N TRP A 367 10.42 -17.78 11.54
CA TRP A 367 11.61 -17.49 12.33
C TRP A 367 12.24 -18.77 12.86
N ARG A 368 13.57 -18.88 12.78
CA ARG A 368 14.33 -20.08 13.14
C ARG A 368 15.65 -19.69 13.80
N VAL A 369 16.05 -20.44 14.83
CA VAL A 369 17.41 -20.37 15.36
C VAL A 369 18.29 -21.28 14.51
N GLY A 370 19.38 -20.74 14.00
CA GLY A 370 20.39 -21.48 13.25
C GLY A 370 21.70 -21.60 14.02
N ILE A 371 22.42 -22.70 13.82
CA ILE A 371 23.84 -22.81 14.19
C ILE A 371 24.64 -23.05 12.92
N GLU A 372 25.79 -22.37 12.82
CA GLU A 372 26.74 -22.53 11.73
C GLU A 372 28.15 -22.59 12.30
N CYS A 373 28.97 -23.43 11.70
CA CYS A 373 30.40 -23.51 11.99
C CYS A 373 31.22 -23.28 10.72
N GLU A 374 32.48 -22.88 10.84
CA GLU A 374 33.36 -22.63 9.69
C GLU A 374 33.52 -23.83 8.75
N SER A 375 33.34 -25.07 9.24
CA SER A 375 33.34 -26.28 8.41
C SER A 375 32.03 -26.52 7.64
N SER A 376 30.98 -25.71 7.86
CA SER A 376 29.65 -25.89 7.27
C SER A 376 29.66 -25.59 5.77
N THR A 377 28.99 -26.43 4.98
CA THR A 377 28.91 -26.23 3.51
C THR A 377 27.74 -25.34 3.09
N ASN A 378 26.80 -25.08 4.00
CA ASN A 378 25.61 -24.24 3.78
C ASN A 378 25.50 -23.23 4.92
N THR A 379 24.82 -22.12 4.68
CA THR A 379 24.54 -21.10 5.70
C THR A 379 23.46 -21.60 6.66
N TYR A 380 23.76 -21.59 7.97
CA TYR A 380 22.95 -22.13 9.05
C TYR A 380 22.30 -23.49 8.70
N PRO A 381 23.10 -24.56 8.53
CA PRO A 381 22.59 -25.86 8.11
C PRO A 381 21.69 -26.51 9.17
N TYR A 382 21.91 -26.22 10.45
CA TYR A 382 21.12 -26.74 11.56
C TYR A 382 20.16 -25.67 12.03
N ARG A 383 18.85 -25.96 12.08
CA ARG A 383 17.82 -24.97 12.40
C ARG A 383 16.76 -25.51 13.34
N TRP A 384 16.37 -24.73 14.34
CA TRP A 384 15.35 -25.06 15.34
C TRP A 384 14.24 -24.01 15.38
N ALA A 385 13.05 -24.44 15.82
CA ALA A 385 11.95 -23.56 16.12
C ALA A 385 12.37 -22.63 17.25
N ILE A 386 11.85 -21.41 17.24
CA ILE A 386 12.21 -20.41 18.26
C ILE A 386 11.51 -20.65 19.62
N GLY A 387 10.89 -21.81 19.85
CA GLY A 387 10.24 -22.15 21.11
C GLY A 387 9.55 -23.51 21.12
N GLY A 388 9.13 -23.93 22.32
CA GLY A 388 8.35 -25.14 22.58
C GLY A 388 6.86 -24.86 22.76
N ASP A 389 6.06 -25.91 22.95
CA ASP A 389 4.60 -25.83 23.12
C ASP A 389 4.14 -25.14 24.41
N ASP A 390 5.06 -24.93 25.35
CA ASP A 390 4.83 -24.22 26.60
C ASP A 390 4.75 -22.69 26.43
N VAL A 391 5.43 -22.15 25.41
CA VAL A 391 5.48 -20.71 25.12
C VAL A 391 4.82 -20.32 23.79
N LEU A 392 4.73 -21.26 22.85
CA LEU A 392 4.15 -21.01 21.54
C LEU A 392 2.62 -21.10 21.56
N VAL A 393 1.98 -20.15 20.90
CA VAL A 393 0.54 -20.17 20.62
C VAL A 393 0.30 -20.87 19.29
N THR A 394 -0.72 -21.73 19.25
CA THR A 394 -1.11 -22.46 18.05
C THR A 394 -2.28 -21.78 17.37
N GLU A 395 -2.16 -21.54 16.06
CA GLU A 395 -3.21 -21.00 15.21
C GLU A 395 -3.53 -21.96 14.06
N THR A 396 -4.80 -22.00 13.66
CA THR A 396 -5.25 -22.83 12.53
C THR A 396 -5.58 -21.94 11.34
N GLY A 397 -4.93 -22.19 10.21
CA GLY A 397 -5.20 -21.51 8.94
C GLY A 397 -6.54 -21.91 8.33
N GLN A 398 -6.97 -21.15 7.31
CA GLN A 398 -8.27 -21.35 6.64
C GLN A 398 -8.43 -22.74 6.01
N THR A 399 -7.32 -23.38 5.64
CA THR A 399 -7.18 -24.71 5.03
C THR A 399 -7.07 -25.84 6.06
N GLY A 400 -7.06 -25.52 7.36
CA GLY A 400 -6.85 -26.49 8.45
C GLY A 400 -5.37 -26.74 8.80
N GLU A 401 -4.44 -26.04 8.16
CA GLU A 401 -3.02 -26.06 8.51
C GLU A 401 -2.79 -25.48 9.91
N VAL A 402 -1.84 -26.05 10.65
CA VAL A 402 -1.55 -25.65 12.04
C VAL A 402 -0.20 -24.95 12.09
N PHE A 403 -0.20 -23.74 12.65
CA PHE A 403 0.97 -22.88 12.75
C PHE A 403 1.26 -22.55 14.22
N LYS A 404 2.53 -22.29 14.53
CA LYS A 404 2.97 -21.93 15.88
C LYS A 404 3.64 -20.57 15.86
N TYR A 405 3.31 -19.76 16.87
CA TYR A 405 3.76 -18.37 16.99
C TYR A 405 4.34 -18.09 18.36
N LEU A 406 5.45 -17.36 18.40
CA LEU A 406 5.90 -16.68 19.60
C LEU A 406 5.13 -15.36 19.72
N PRO A 407 4.34 -15.12 20.78
CA PRO A 407 3.55 -13.91 20.92
C PRO A 407 4.37 -12.62 20.83
N ALA A 408 3.70 -11.52 20.49
CA ALA A 408 4.28 -10.16 20.58
C ALA A 408 4.83 -9.89 21.99
N ASN A 409 5.91 -9.12 22.07
CA ASN A 409 6.52 -8.69 23.33
C ASN A 409 6.83 -9.85 24.31
N SER A 410 7.31 -10.98 23.77
CA SER A 410 7.58 -12.19 24.56
C SER A 410 8.97 -12.79 24.26
N ARG A 411 9.41 -13.72 25.12
CA ARG A 411 10.71 -14.36 25.03
C ARG A 411 10.58 -15.87 25.09
N SER A 412 11.54 -16.56 24.49
CA SER A 412 11.61 -18.02 24.50
C SER A 412 13.06 -18.48 24.59
N THR A 413 13.30 -19.50 25.40
CA THR A 413 14.60 -20.18 25.47
C THR A 413 14.63 -21.30 24.44
N VAL A 414 15.68 -21.30 23.62
CA VAL A 414 15.89 -22.27 22.55
C VAL A 414 17.20 -23.00 22.81
N TRP A 415 17.16 -24.31 22.66
CA TRP A 415 18.33 -25.17 22.78
C TRP A 415 18.26 -26.28 21.74
N GLY A 416 19.35 -26.99 21.57
CA GLY A 416 19.48 -28.09 20.62
C GLY A 416 20.91 -28.59 20.59
N ALA A 417 21.19 -29.61 19.80
CA ALA A 417 22.54 -30.15 19.71
C ALA A 417 22.93 -30.57 18.30
N ILE A 418 24.25 -30.57 18.07
CA ILE A 418 24.87 -31.10 16.85
C ILE A 418 25.86 -32.17 17.26
N ARG A 419 25.70 -33.39 16.76
CA ARG A 419 26.69 -34.46 16.90
C ARG A 419 27.76 -34.28 15.82
N PHE A 420 29.00 -34.03 16.24
CA PHE A 420 30.14 -33.93 15.33
C PHE A 420 30.71 -35.31 15.08
N THR A 421 30.47 -35.87 13.90
CA THR A 421 30.87 -37.23 13.52
C THR A 421 32.16 -37.29 12.70
N ASP A 422 32.63 -36.16 12.18
CA ASP A 422 33.80 -36.09 11.31
C ASP A 422 34.77 -34.97 11.70
N LEU A 423 36.06 -35.29 11.67
CA LEU A 423 37.16 -34.38 11.98
C LEU A 423 37.73 -33.81 10.68
N ASN A 424 37.52 -32.51 10.45
CA ASN A 424 38.16 -31.81 9.34
C ASN A 424 39.40 -31.07 9.83
N GLU A 425 40.58 -31.65 9.61
CA GLU A 425 41.86 -31.08 10.04
C GLU A 425 42.14 -29.66 9.50
N ASN A 426 41.56 -29.28 8.35
CA ASN A 426 41.77 -27.95 7.78
C ASN A 426 41.02 -26.84 8.53
N PHE A 427 40.01 -27.22 9.32
CA PHE A 427 39.15 -26.32 10.08
C PHE A 427 39.06 -26.77 11.55
N ASN A 428 40.14 -27.34 12.10
CA ASN A 428 40.22 -27.71 13.51
C ASN A 428 41.35 -26.94 14.20
N PRO A 429 41.06 -26.04 15.17
CA PRO A 429 39.73 -25.72 15.67
C PRO A 429 38.86 -24.93 14.67
N GLN A 430 37.55 -24.97 14.84
CA GLN A 430 36.56 -24.22 14.06
C GLN A 430 35.78 -23.26 14.95
N THR A 431 35.41 -22.11 14.41
CA THR A 431 34.42 -21.24 15.08
C THR A 431 33.01 -21.68 14.75
N CYS A 432 32.17 -21.88 15.77
CA CYS A 432 30.73 -22.04 15.66
C CYS A 432 29.98 -20.82 16.22
N TYR A 433 28.84 -20.48 15.66
CA TYR A 433 28.02 -19.34 16.08
C TYR A 433 26.54 -19.56 15.78
N ALA A 434 25.69 -18.81 16.47
CA ALA A 434 24.26 -18.81 16.21
C ALA A 434 23.84 -17.71 15.22
N GLY A 435 22.66 -17.90 14.66
CA GLY A 435 21.92 -16.84 13.98
C GLY A 435 20.42 -16.97 14.20
N LEU A 436 19.71 -15.87 14.01
CA LEU A 436 18.25 -15.84 14.02
C LEU A 436 17.76 -15.45 12.64
N ILE A 437 17.07 -16.39 12.00
CA ILE A 437 16.76 -16.40 10.57
C ILE A 437 15.28 -16.10 10.41
N HIS A 438 14.96 -15.13 9.55
CA HIS A 438 13.61 -14.93 9.03
C HIS A 438 13.59 -15.47 7.59
N GLU A 439 13.10 -16.70 7.45
CA GLU A 439 13.19 -17.50 6.22
C GLU A 439 12.64 -16.74 5.00
N ASP A 440 13.39 -16.70 3.89
CA ASP A 440 13.09 -15.95 2.66
C ASP A 440 12.85 -14.43 2.82
N VAL A 441 13.14 -13.85 3.99
CA VAL A 441 13.04 -12.41 4.25
C VAL A 441 14.42 -11.81 4.46
N ALA A 442 15.08 -12.16 5.56
CA ALA A 442 16.42 -11.68 5.87
C ALA A 442 17.06 -12.40 7.08
N VAL A 443 18.38 -12.30 7.19
CA VAL A 443 19.11 -12.43 8.46
C VAL A 443 19.71 -11.06 8.75
N SER A 444 19.26 -10.38 9.81
CA SER A 444 19.77 -9.06 10.14
C SER A 444 21.23 -9.14 10.63
N GLU A 445 22.01 -8.07 10.47
CA GLU A 445 23.41 -8.04 10.92
C GLU A 445 23.52 -8.40 12.42
N ARG A 446 22.60 -7.87 13.23
CA ARG A 446 22.48 -8.12 14.68
C ARG A 446 22.20 -9.58 15.03
N ASN A 447 21.52 -10.29 14.12
CA ASN A 447 21.14 -11.68 14.29
C ASN A 447 22.06 -12.65 13.54
N SER A 448 23.17 -12.16 12.98
CA SER A 448 24.16 -13.01 12.31
C SER A 448 25.41 -13.16 13.17
N ARG A 449 26.00 -14.36 13.16
CA ARG A 449 27.26 -14.66 13.87
C ARG A 449 27.23 -14.31 15.36
N VAL A 450 26.11 -14.63 16.04
CA VAL A 450 25.90 -14.34 17.46
C VAL A 450 26.60 -15.38 18.34
N GLY A 451 27.28 -14.93 19.39
CA GLY A 451 27.95 -15.79 20.37
C GLY A 451 28.98 -16.76 19.77
N PRO A 452 29.99 -16.31 19.02
CA PRO A 452 31.00 -17.20 18.46
C PRO A 452 31.79 -17.95 19.54
N VAL A 453 32.04 -19.24 19.32
CA VAL A 453 32.85 -20.12 20.18
C VAL A 453 33.80 -20.94 19.33
N GLU A 454 35.03 -21.13 19.79
CA GLU A 454 36.01 -22.01 19.16
C GLU A 454 35.79 -23.45 19.61
N ILE A 455 35.72 -24.40 18.68
CA ILE A 455 35.51 -25.82 18.94
C ILE A 455 36.72 -26.60 18.41
N GLU A 456 37.41 -27.30 19.30
CA GLU A 456 38.47 -28.25 18.98
C GLU A 456 37.92 -29.68 19.10
N LEU A 457 37.90 -30.39 17.99
CA LEU A 457 37.57 -31.82 17.94
C LEU A 457 38.83 -32.65 18.13
N VAL A 458 38.77 -33.62 19.04
CA VAL A 458 39.86 -34.55 19.33
C VAL A 458 39.43 -35.96 18.93
N ASP A 459 40.27 -36.65 18.16
CA ASP A 459 40.06 -38.07 17.88
C ASP A 459 40.45 -38.88 19.12
N PRO A 460 39.50 -39.56 19.79
CA PRO A 460 39.79 -40.34 20.99
C PRO A 460 40.72 -41.54 20.71
N ASN A 461 40.92 -41.92 19.44
CA ASN A 461 41.75 -43.05 19.03
C ASN A 461 43.11 -42.62 18.44
N ALA A 462 43.42 -41.32 18.37
CA ALA A 462 44.68 -40.80 17.86
C ALA A 462 45.85 -41.12 18.83
N GLY A 463 46.35 -42.36 18.76
CA GLY A 463 47.41 -42.86 19.62
C GLY A 463 47.40 -44.37 19.88
N GLU A 464 46.43 -45.13 19.37
CA GLU A 464 46.36 -46.59 19.50
C GLU A 464 47.01 -47.39 18.33
N GLU A 465 47.99 -46.81 17.62
CA GLU A 465 48.77 -47.55 16.59
C GLU A 465 49.84 -48.50 17.16
#